data_AF-A0A3Q3FFJ8-F1
#
_entry.id   AF-A0A3Q3FFJ8-F1
#
_cell.length_a   1.000
_cell.length_b   1.000
_cell.length_c   1.000
_cell.angle_alpha   90.00
_cell.angle_beta   90.00
_cell.angle_gamma   90.00
#
_symmetry.space_group_name_H-M   'P 1'
#
loop_
_entity.id
_entity.type
_entity.pdbx_description
1 polymer ?
#
loop_
_entity_poly.entity_id
_entity_poly.type
_entity_poly.pdbx_seq_one_letter_code
_entity_poly.pdbx_strand_id
1 'polypeptide(L)' 'MNGAVVKKTHDTLGKVIKKPPLTEKLLTKPPFRYLHDIFSEVRLLC' A
#
# COMPACT_ATOMS: atom_id res chain seq x y z
N MET A 1 -4.00 -15.26 1.17
CA MET A 1 -4.36 -14.15 0.25
C MET A 1 -3.73 -14.45 -1.10
N ASN A 2 -4.41 -14.18 -2.21
CA ASN A 2 -3.89 -14.49 -3.55
C ASN A 2 -2.65 -13.62 -3.84
N GLY A 3 -1.46 -14.21 -4.00
CA GLY A 3 -0.21 -13.46 -4.21
C GLY A 3 -0.22 -12.54 -5.44
N ALA A 4 -1.05 -12.86 -6.44
CA ALA A 4 -1.30 -12.02 -7.61
C ALA A 4 -1.89 -10.64 -7.24
N VAL A 5 -2.76 -10.57 -6.23
CA VAL A 5 -3.37 -9.30 -5.77
C VAL A 5 -2.34 -8.44 -5.06
N VAL A 6 -1.50 -9.05 -4.22
CA VAL A 6 -0.44 -8.35 -3.47
C VAL A 6 0.57 -7.73 -4.44
N LYS A 7 1.02 -8.49 -5.46
CA LYS A 7 1.88 -7.95 -6.53
C LYS A 7 1.23 -6.81 -7.28
N LYS A 8 -0.03 -6.97 -7.71
CA LYS A 8 -0.75 -5.92 -8.44
C LYS A 8 -0.86 -4.63 -7.62
N THR A 9 -1.14 -4.74 -6.33
CA THR A 9 -1.20 -3.60 -5.41
C THR A 9 0.16 -2.93 -5.26
N HIS A 10 1.23 -3.71 -5.08
CA HIS A 10 2.60 -3.20 -5.00
C HIS A 10 3.01 -2.44 -6.28
N ASP A 11 2.77 -3.04 -7.45
CA ASP A 11 3.19 -2.46 -8.75
C ASP A 11 2.40 -1.20 -9.12
N THR A 12 1.16 -1.09 -8.63
CA THR A 12 0.31 0.08 -8.90
C THR A 12 0.62 1.21 -7.92
N LEU A 13 0.61 0.93 -6.61
CA LEU A 13 0.83 1.94 -5.58
C LEU A 13 2.30 2.38 -5.49
N GLY A 14 3.25 1.49 -5.73
CA GLY A 14 4.69 1.81 -5.68
C GLY A 14 5.15 2.82 -6.73
N LYS A 15 4.34 3.05 -7.78
CA LYS A 15 4.57 4.11 -8.77
C LYS A 15 4.09 5.48 -8.29
N VAL A 16 3.15 5.52 -7.35
CA VAL A 16 2.47 6.73 -6.88
C VAL A 16 3.06 7.18 -5.56
N ILE A 17 3.24 6.26 -4.60
CA ILE A 17 3.70 6.56 -3.25
C ILE A 17 5.05 5.87 -2.95
N LYS A 18 5.94 6.57 -2.24
CA LYS A 18 7.24 6.00 -1.79
C LYS A 18 7.20 5.49 -0.35
N LYS A 19 6.22 5.92 0.44
CA LYS A 19 6.01 5.53 1.84
C LYS A 19 4.50 5.43 2.09
N PRO A 20 4.05 4.56 3.03
CA PRO A 20 4.79 3.56 3.81
C PRO A 20 5.22 2.33 2.98
N PRO A 21 6.10 1.43 3.49
CA PRO A 21 6.60 0.28 2.72
C PRO A 21 5.48 -0.72 2.38
N LEU A 22 5.42 -1.13 1.11
CA LEU A 22 4.39 -2.02 0.55
C LEU A 22 4.77 -3.50 0.66
N THR A 23 5.09 -3.98 1.87
CA THR A 23 5.52 -5.39 2.07
C THR A 23 4.34 -6.37 2.03
N GLU A 24 4.57 -7.62 1.63
CA GLU A 24 3.52 -8.65 1.61
C GLU A 24 2.84 -8.84 2.97
N LYS A 25 3.60 -8.73 4.08
CA LYS A 25 3.08 -8.86 5.44
C LYS A 25 2.07 -7.75 5.77
N LEU A 26 2.38 -6.51 5.40
CA LEU A 26 1.52 -5.36 5.63
C LEU A 26 0.31 -5.36 4.69
N LEU A 27 0.48 -5.78 3.43
CA LEU A 27 -0.62 -5.87 2.47
C LEU A 27 -1.57 -7.07 2.75
N THR A 28 -1.08 -8.13 3.38
CA THR A 28 -1.89 -9.32 3.70
C THR A 28 -2.73 -9.13 4.96
N LYS A 29 -2.20 -8.44 5.98
CA LYS A 29 -2.93 -8.15 7.22
C LYS A 29 -2.63 -6.73 7.71
N PRO A 30 -3.17 -5.71 7.02
CA PRO A 30 -2.85 -4.32 7.33
C PRO A 30 -3.48 -3.89 8.66
N PRO A 31 -2.71 -3.27 9.59
CA PRO A 31 -3.30 -2.56 10.71
C PRO A 31 -4.03 -1.29 10.20
N PHE A 32 -5.04 -0.82 10.93
CA PHE A 32 -5.85 0.33 10.49
C PHE A 32 -5.02 1.59 10.22
N ARG A 33 -4.04 1.87 11.07
CA ARG A 33 -3.12 3.01 10.91
C ARG A 33 -2.37 2.98 9.58
N TYR A 34 -1.94 1.80 9.13
CA TYR A 34 -1.21 1.64 7.87
C TYR A 34 -2.10 2.01 6.66
N LEU A 35 -3.38 1.64 6.68
CA LEU A 35 -4.33 2.05 5.65
C LEU A 35 -4.52 3.58 5.65
N HIS A 36 -4.69 4.17 6.83
CA HIS A 36 -4.81 5.62 6.97
C HIS A 36 -3.60 6.36 6.41
N ASP A 37 -2.39 5.88 6.68
CA ASP A 37 -1.16 6.47 6.17
C ASP A 37 -1.09 6.39 4.63
N ILE A 38 -1.48 5.26 4.03
CA ILE A 38 -1.56 5.12 2.56
C ILE A 38 -2.53 6.13 1.94
N PHE A 39 -3.74 6.26 2.49
CA PHE A 39 -4.75 7.19 1.94
C PHE A 39 -4.36 8.66 2.14
N SER A 40 -3.67 8.96 3.25
CA SER A 40 -3.16 10.31 3.52
C SER A 40 -2.05 10.69 2.54
N GLU A 41 -1.13 9.77 2.24
CA GLU A 41 -0.05 10.01 1.28
C GLU A 41 -0.60 10.25 -0.13
N VAL A 42 -1.59 9.45 -0.57
CA VAL A 42 -2.21 9.64 -1.89
C VAL A 42 -2.92 10.99 -1.99
N ARG A 43 -3.52 11.49 -0.90
CA ARG A 43 -4.13 12.82 -0.85
C ARG A 43 -3.10 13.94 -1.02
N LEU A 44 -1.90 13.79 -0.47
CA LEU A 44 -0.85 14.82 -0.52
C LEU A 44 -0.17 14.94 -1.90
N LEU A 45 -0.41 13.98 -2.79
CA LEU A 45 0.18 13.92 -4.14
C LEU A 45 -0.71 14.54 -5.23
N CYS A 46 -1.92 14.99 -4.88
CA CYS A 46 -2.78 15.84 -5.72
C CYS A 46 -2.71 17.29 -5.24
#